data_AF-A0A5D9CJ37-F1
#
_entry.id   AF-A0A5D9CJ37-F1
#
_cell.length_a   1.000
_cell.length_b   1.000
_cell.length_c   1.000
_cell.angle_alpha   90.00
_cell.angle_beta   90.00
_cell.angle_gamma   90.00
#
_symmetry.space_group_name_H-M   'P 1'
#
loop_
_entity.id
_entity.type
_entity.pdbx_description
1 polymer ?
#
loop_
_entity_poly.entity_id
_entity_poly.type
_entity_poly.pdbx_seq_one_letter_code
_entity_poly.pdbx_strand_id
1 'polypeptide(L)'
;MEISDQTTSLDPYFASFEDSLSAKNYKPDTLANYRYLLRRFGRLLETEGIAPSALTPELAVELGRRLPVTPKSQIKVPNLARLFVAHLIEIGVATRPPLTPAQAERAELLSNFETYLLQQRGLSPRTIYHVLRFADRFLDHRFGDNMLDLPAMNIRDVVAFMEHLLARKHPFRDKTPATHLRSFFQYLFAQGLTTTNLSLSVPRTHKPWGARLPRHLSPDEVEAVLASVRVNPRRGARDYAMLMLMARLGLRAPEVIAMQLDDVDWRAGELLVRGKGQRHDRLPIPPDVGEAIIGYLQQERTSTTTRTLFVTHRAPNRPFKDSQVINDILKEAFAATGVKPPTPYVGSHVLRHSLATNMVRSGASLEEIGDLLRHRSRATTMIYAKLDTDGLRSIAQSWPVAEEAR
;
A
#
# COMPACT_ATOMS: atom_id res chain seq x y z
N MET A 1 -26.14 -29.92 6.13
CA MET A 1 -26.36 -28.75 7.01
C MET A 1 -27.04 -29.28 8.25
N GLU A 2 -26.29 -29.94 9.15
CA GLU A 2 -26.93 -30.78 10.19
C GLU A 2 -26.06 -31.04 11.44
N ILE A 3 -25.05 -30.21 11.71
CA ILE A 3 -24.24 -30.29 12.95
C ILE A 3 -23.88 -28.86 13.43
N SER A 4 -24.89 -28.05 13.76
CA SER A 4 -24.72 -26.61 14.04
C SER A 4 -24.93 -26.19 15.51
N ASP A 5 -25.42 -27.06 16.39
CA ASP A 5 -25.98 -26.64 17.68
C ASP A 5 -25.24 -27.10 18.94
N GLN A 6 -24.08 -27.74 18.82
CA GLN A 6 -23.26 -28.01 20.00
C GLN A 6 -22.49 -26.74 20.40
N THR A 7 -22.76 -26.26 21.62
CA THR A 7 -22.03 -25.20 22.31
C THR A 7 -20.59 -25.61 22.54
N THR A 8 -19.68 -24.65 22.41
CA THR A 8 -18.23 -24.84 22.60
C THR A 8 -17.73 -24.03 23.78
N SER A 9 -16.53 -24.35 24.25
CA SER A 9 -15.76 -23.58 25.24
C SER A 9 -15.55 -22.10 24.88
N LEU A 10 -15.80 -21.70 23.62
CA LEU A 10 -15.69 -20.31 23.17
C LEU A 10 -17.02 -19.54 23.20
N ASP A 11 -18.16 -20.22 23.27
CA ASP A 11 -19.49 -19.59 23.25
C ASP A 11 -19.71 -18.52 24.33
N PRO A 12 -19.19 -18.67 25.58
CA PRO A 12 -19.31 -17.64 26.61
C PRO A 12 -18.73 -16.27 26.21
N TYR A 13 -17.78 -16.24 25.27
CA TYR A 13 -17.05 -15.02 24.88
C TYR A 13 -17.56 -14.40 23.57
N PHE A 14 -18.54 -15.02 22.90
CA PHE A 14 -19.04 -14.52 21.62
C PHE A 14 -19.83 -13.21 21.74
N ALA A 15 -20.64 -13.05 22.79
CA ALA A 15 -21.41 -11.82 22.98
C ALA A 15 -20.50 -10.59 23.09
N SER A 16 -19.51 -10.64 23.99
CA SER A 16 -18.56 -9.54 24.17
C SER A 16 -17.70 -9.30 22.91
N PHE A 17 -17.34 -10.36 22.19
CA PHE A 17 -16.60 -10.22 20.93
C PHE A 17 -17.45 -9.56 19.85
N GLU A 18 -18.71 -9.95 19.69
CA GLU A 18 -19.64 -9.37 18.72
C GLU A 18 -19.97 -7.92 19.05
N ASP A 19 -20.10 -7.56 20.32
CA ASP A 19 -20.26 -6.17 20.76
C ASP A 19 -19.04 -5.33 20.37
N SER A 20 -17.83 -5.84 20.60
CA SER A 20 -16.57 -5.17 20.21
C SER A 20 -16.47 -4.93 18.69
N LEU A 21 -17.03 -5.83 17.88
CA LEU A 21 -17.06 -5.72 16.42
C LEU A 21 -18.23 -4.86 15.93
N SER A 22 -19.38 -4.91 16.60
CA SER A 22 -20.54 -4.07 16.32
C SER A 22 -20.23 -2.60 16.57
N ALA A 23 -19.49 -2.28 17.64
CA ALA A 23 -18.94 -0.94 17.89
C ALA A 23 -18.01 -0.45 16.74
N LYS A 24 -17.44 -1.37 15.97
CA LYS A 24 -16.62 -1.10 14.77
C LYS A 24 -17.45 -1.15 13.47
N ASN A 25 -18.78 -1.15 13.57
CA ASN A 25 -19.75 -1.17 12.47
C ASN A 25 -19.68 -2.42 11.57
N TYR A 26 -19.44 -3.60 12.13
CA TYR A 26 -19.55 -4.86 11.38
C TYR A 26 -21.03 -5.21 11.13
N LYS A 27 -21.34 -5.80 9.96
CA LYS A 27 -22.70 -6.20 9.60
C LYS A 27 -23.16 -7.46 10.38
N PRO A 28 -24.45 -7.58 10.73
CA PRO A 28 -25.00 -8.77 11.37
C PRO A 28 -24.66 -10.09 10.66
N ASP A 29 -24.79 -10.14 9.33
CA ASP A 29 -24.43 -11.33 8.54
C ASP A 29 -22.93 -11.69 8.64
N THR A 30 -22.06 -10.69 8.81
CA THR A 30 -20.62 -10.93 8.99
C THR A 30 -20.35 -11.52 10.37
N LEU A 31 -21.03 -11.02 11.40
CA LEU A 31 -20.93 -11.52 12.76
C LEU A 31 -21.45 -12.96 12.86
N ALA A 32 -22.60 -13.26 12.24
CA ALA A 32 -23.13 -14.62 12.15
C ALA A 32 -22.13 -15.59 11.48
N ASN A 33 -21.49 -15.17 10.39
CA ASN A 33 -20.45 -15.97 9.75
C ASN A 33 -19.18 -16.10 10.62
N TYR A 34 -18.80 -15.09 11.39
CA TYR A 34 -17.67 -15.18 12.32
C TYR A 34 -17.95 -16.14 13.47
N ARG A 35 -19.13 -16.06 14.07
CA ARG A 35 -19.61 -17.00 15.08
C ARG A 35 -19.58 -18.44 14.57
N TYR A 36 -20.09 -18.67 13.36
CA TYR A 36 -20.04 -19.98 12.71
C TYR A 36 -18.61 -20.53 12.58
N LEU A 37 -17.67 -19.70 12.12
CA LEU A 37 -16.27 -20.11 11.97
C LEU A 37 -15.57 -20.31 13.32
N LEU A 38 -15.85 -19.47 14.31
CA LEU A 38 -15.29 -19.58 15.66
C LEU A 38 -15.81 -20.80 16.41
N ARG A 39 -17.07 -21.21 16.23
CA ARG A 39 -17.57 -22.50 16.77
C ARG A 39 -16.86 -23.70 16.16
N ARG A 40 -16.47 -23.64 14.88
CA ARG A 40 -15.64 -24.70 14.29
C ARG A 40 -14.23 -24.71 14.88
N PHE A 41 -13.69 -23.53 15.15
CA PHE A 41 -12.42 -23.38 15.86
C PHE A 41 -12.48 -23.90 17.30
N GLY A 42 -13.54 -23.59 18.05
CA GLY A 42 -13.76 -24.10 19.42
C GLY A 42 -13.80 -25.63 19.49
N ARG A 43 -14.44 -26.29 18.53
CA ARG A 43 -14.43 -27.76 18.43
C ARG A 43 -13.03 -28.34 18.20
N LEU A 44 -12.20 -27.64 17.41
CA LEU A 44 -10.81 -28.05 17.22
C LEU A 44 -10.03 -27.94 18.53
N LEU A 45 -10.25 -26.87 19.30
CA LEU A 45 -9.63 -26.71 20.62
C LEU A 45 -10.01 -27.81 21.59
N GLU A 46 -11.29 -28.17 21.65
CA GLU A 46 -11.78 -29.26 22.50
C GLU A 46 -11.19 -30.61 22.10
N THR A 47 -11.07 -30.87 20.79
CA THR A 47 -10.46 -32.10 20.28
C THR A 47 -8.97 -32.18 20.65
N GLU A 48 -8.28 -31.04 20.70
CA GLU A 48 -6.86 -30.95 21.06
C GLU A 48 -6.63 -30.70 22.56
N GLY A 49 -7.70 -30.64 23.37
CA GLY A 49 -7.62 -30.42 24.81
C GLY A 49 -7.10 -29.03 25.22
N ILE A 50 -7.24 -28.03 24.36
CA ILE A 50 -6.70 -26.67 24.56
C ILE A 50 -7.78 -25.77 25.17
N ALA A 51 -7.54 -25.28 26.38
CA ALA A 51 -8.43 -24.31 27.01
C ALA A 51 -8.35 -22.92 26.35
N PRO A 52 -9.43 -22.11 26.36
CA PRO A 52 -9.42 -20.75 25.80
C PRO A 52 -8.36 -19.84 26.45
N SER A 53 -8.05 -20.07 27.72
CA SER A 53 -7.03 -19.33 28.47
C SER A 53 -5.59 -19.66 28.06
N ALA A 54 -5.36 -20.83 27.45
CA ALA A 54 -4.07 -21.28 26.95
C ALA A 54 -3.78 -20.78 25.52
N LEU A 55 -4.73 -20.07 24.89
CA LEU A 55 -4.58 -19.59 23.53
C LEU A 55 -3.58 -18.43 23.43
N THR A 56 -2.51 -18.64 22.67
CA THR A 56 -1.63 -17.58 22.18
C THR A 56 -2.03 -17.17 20.76
N PRO A 57 -1.72 -15.94 20.32
CA PRO A 57 -1.96 -15.52 18.93
C PRO A 57 -1.32 -16.45 17.90
N GLU A 58 -0.14 -17.01 18.19
CA GLU A 58 0.62 -17.92 17.34
C GLU A 58 -0.09 -19.27 17.22
N LEU A 59 -0.46 -19.87 18.36
CA LEU A 59 -1.21 -21.13 18.41
C LEU A 59 -2.56 -20.99 17.69
N ALA A 60 -3.23 -19.85 17.85
CA ALA A 60 -4.50 -19.58 17.18
C ALA A 60 -4.38 -19.52 15.65
N VAL A 61 -3.29 -18.93 15.14
CA VAL A 61 -3.01 -18.88 13.71
C VAL A 61 -2.69 -20.27 13.17
N GLU A 62 -1.91 -21.07 13.91
CA GLU A 62 -1.57 -22.45 13.54
C GLU A 62 -2.82 -23.33 13.46
N LEU A 63 -3.60 -23.39 14.54
CA LEU A 63 -4.85 -24.14 14.61
C LEU A 63 -5.87 -23.64 13.57
N GLY A 64 -5.91 -22.32 13.35
CA GLY A 64 -6.75 -21.71 12.33
C GLY A 64 -6.41 -22.15 10.90
N ARG A 65 -5.14 -22.50 10.61
CA ARG A 65 -4.74 -23.05 9.30
C ARG A 65 -5.14 -24.50 9.11
N ARG A 66 -5.28 -25.25 10.21
CA ARG A 66 -5.64 -26.68 10.22
C ARG A 66 -7.13 -26.92 10.01
N LEU A 67 -7.96 -25.89 10.19
CA LEU A 67 -9.42 -26.00 10.00
C LEU A 67 -9.80 -26.26 8.53
N PRO A 68 -10.56 -27.35 8.25
CA PRO A 68 -11.02 -27.64 6.89
C PRO A 68 -12.15 -26.69 6.48
N VAL A 69 -11.81 -25.65 5.72
CA VAL A 69 -12.74 -24.64 5.21
C VAL A 69 -12.62 -24.47 3.70
N THR A 70 -13.61 -23.83 3.09
CA THR A 70 -13.54 -23.50 1.65
C THR A 70 -12.30 -22.64 1.36
N PRO A 71 -11.73 -22.71 0.13
CA PRO A 71 -10.52 -21.95 -0.22
C PRO A 71 -10.64 -20.44 0.07
N LYS A 72 -11.84 -19.87 -0.12
CA LYS A 72 -12.15 -18.45 0.15
C LYS A 72 -12.10 -18.10 1.65
N SER A 73 -12.33 -19.07 2.52
CA SER A 73 -12.32 -18.92 3.98
C SER A 73 -10.99 -19.32 4.63
N GLN A 74 -10.13 -20.07 3.93
CA GLN A 74 -8.85 -20.57 4.43
C GLN A 74 -7.87 -19.45 4.84
N ILE A 75 -7.93 -18.29 4.17
CA ILE A 75 -7.15 -17.10 4.55
C ILE A 75 -7.81 -16.33 5.71
N LYS A 76 -9.14 -16.44 5.86
CA LYS A 76 -9.91 -15.65 6.83
C LYS A 76 -9.84 -16.26 8.23
N VAL A 77 -9.83 -17.59 8.33
CA VAL A 77 -9.89 -18.29 9.62
C VAL A 77 -8.67 -18.01 10.51
N PRO A 78 -7.41 -18.07 10.04
CA PRO A 78 -6.27 -17.74 10.89
C PRO A 78 -6.29 -16.29 11.38
N ASN A 79 -6.74 -15.36 10.54
CA ASN A 79 -6.87 -13.95 10.91
C ASN A 79 -8.00 -13.72 11.92
N LEU A 80 -9.12 -14.43 11.77
CA LEU A 80 -10.24 -14.39 12.69
C LEU A 80 -9.88 -15.00 14.05
N ALA A 81 -9.21 -16.16 14.06
CA ALA A 81 -8.72 -16.79 15.28
C ALA A 81 -7.76 -15.86 16.03
N ARG A 82 -6.81 -15.23 15.33
CA ARG A 82 -5.91 -14.23 15.91
C ARG A 82 -6.65 -13.02 16.48
N LEU A 83 -7.66 -12.52 15.77
CA LEU A 83 -8.48 -11.39 16.22
C LEU A 83 -9.29 -11.76 17.48
N PHE A 84 -9.80 -12.98 17.53
CA PHE A 84 -10.56 -13.48 18.68
C PHE A 84 -9.67 -13.70 19.91
N VAL A 85 -8.47 -14.24 19.75
CA VAL A 85 -7.51 -14.36 20.86
C VAL A 85 -7.05 -13.01 21.36
N ALA A 86 -6.87 -12.01 20.48
CA ALA A 86 -6.60 -10.65 20.93
C ALA A 86 -7.73 -10.09 21.83
N HIS A 87 -8.99 -10.39 21.49
CA HIS A 87 -10.13 -10.06 22.34
C HIS A 87 -10.10 -10.83 23.66
N LEU A 88 -9.81 -12.14 23.66
CA LEU A 88 -9.68 -12.93 24.89
C LEU A 88 -8.59 -12.38 25.82
N ILE A 89 -7.50 -11.85 25.27
CA ILE A 89 -6.46 -11.17 26.05
C ILE A 89 -6.99 -9.84 26.63
N GLU A 90 -7.71 -9.06 25.83
CA GLU A 90 -8.30 -7.77 26.25
C GLU A 90 -9.30 -7.93 27.40
N ILE A 91 -10.11 -8.99 27.38
CA ILE A 91 -11.06 -9.30 28.46
C ILE A 91 -10.45 -10.14 29.61
N GLY A 92 -9.14 -10.37 29.58
CA GLY A 92 -8.40 -11.07 30.66
C GLY A 92 -8.59 -12.58 30.73
N VAL A 93 -9.15 -13.22 29.69
CA VAL A 93 -9.37 -14.68 29.64
C VAL A 93 -8.11 -15.43 29.22
N ALA A 94 -7.39 -14.91 28.23
CA ALA A 94 -6.10 -15.43 27.81
C ALA A 94 -4.99 -14.48 28.29
N THR A 95 -3.81 -15.02 28.59
CA THR A 95 -2.65 -14.19 28.91
C THR A 95 -1.74 -14.09 27.70
N ARG A 96 -1.18 -12.89 27.48
CA ARG A 96 -0.10 -12.76 26.52
C ARG A 96 1.12 -13.49 27.10
N PRO A 97 1.71 -14.47 26.38
CA PRO A 97 2.90 -15.15 26.89
C PRO A 97 3.98 -14.10 27.17
N PRO A 98 4.72 -14.23 28.29
CA PRO A 98 5.83 -13.33 28.58
C PRO A 98 6.85 -13.43 27.44
N LEU A 99 7.37 -12.28 27.01
CA LEU A 99 8.43 -12.26 26.02
C LEU A 99 9.67 -12.93 26.62
N THR A 100 10.36 -13.75 25.82
CA THR A 100 11.70 -14.20 26.20
C THR A 100 12.64 -12.99 26.31
N PRO A 101 13.76 -13.07 27.05
CA PRO A 101 14.71 -11.97 27.12
C PRO A 101 15.16 -11.46 25.74
N ALA A 102 15.40 -12.37 24.79
CA ALA A 102 15.76 -12.03 23.41
C ALA A 102 14.63 -11.30 22.67
N GLN A 103 13.39 -11.73 22.86
CA GLN A 103 12.21 -11.07 22.27
C GLN A 103 11.98 -9.68 22.87
N ALA A 104 12.21 -9.52 24.17
CA ALA A 104 12.11 -8.23 24.86
C ALA A 104 13.18 -7.24 24.34
N GLU A 105 14.45 -7.69 24.26
CA GLU A 105 15.56 -6.89 23.71
C GLU A 105 15.29 -6.46 22.26
N ARG A 106 14.82 -7.39 21.41
CA ARG A 106 14.46 -7.10 20.02
C ARG A 106 13.30 -6.12 19.90
N ALA A 107 12.27 -6.26 20.75
CA ALA A 107 11.13 -5.35 20.76
C ALA A 107 11.56 -3.93 21.17
N GLU A 108 12.43 -3.81 22.17
CA GLU A 108 13.01 -2.54 22.61
C GLU A 108 13.82 -1.87 21.49
N LEU A 109 14.72 -2.61 20.84
CA LEU A 109 15.50 -2.11 19.70
C LEU A 109 14.60 -1.57 18.57
N LEU A 110 13.56 -2.32 18.20
CA LEU A 110 12.64 -1.90 17.15
C LEU A 110 11.79 -0.70 17.56
N SER A 111 11.42 -0.58 18.83
CA SER A 111 10.70 0.59 19.36
C SER A 111 11.57 1.85 19.36
N ASN A 112 12.84 1.73 19.76
CA ASN A 112 13.81 2.81 19.69
C ASN A 112 14.08 3.23 18.23
N PHE A 113 14.17 2.26 17.32
CA PHE A 113 14.31 2.53 15.90
C PHE A 113 13.06 3.20 15.31
N GLU A 114 11.85 2.77 15.69
CA GLU A 114 10.60 3.42 15.30
C GLU A 114 10.58 4.88 15.74
N THR A 115 10.96 5.14 17.00
CA THR A 115 11.04 6.49 17.57
C THR A 115 12.02 7.36 16.78
N TYR A 116 13.20 6.83 16.43
CA TYR A 116 14.16 7.50 15.56
C TYR A 116 13.58 7.83 14.18
N LEU A 117 12.91 6.87 13.53
CA LEU A 117 12.33 7.06 12.20
C LEU A 117 11.20 8.10 12.20
N LEU A 118 10.43 8.17 13.29
CA LEU A 118 9.35 9.13 13.47
C LEU A 118 9.89 10.53 13.81
N GLN A 119 10.64 10.64 14.89
CA GLN A 119 11.02 11.93 15.47
C GLN A 119 12.19 12.60 14.75
N GLN A 120 13.23 11.83 14.40
CA GLN A 120 14.45 12.40 13.81
C GLN A 120 14.41 12.38 12.29
N ARG A 121 13.84 11.33 11.68
CA ARG A 121 13.76 11.20 10.22
C ARG A 121 12.46 11.73 9.62
N GLY A 122 11.42 11.99 10.43
CA GLY A 122 10.14 12.52 9.96
C GLY A 122 9.46 11.64 8.91
N LEU A 123 9.65 10.31 8.97
CA LEU A 123 9.07 9.41 7.99
C LEU A 123 7.57 9.19 8.23
N SER A 124 6.82 8.91 7.17
CA SER A 124 5.40 8.59 7.32
C SER A 124 5.21 7.24 8.01
N PRO A 125 4.09 7.03 8.75
CA PRO A 125 3.79 5.76 9.41
C PRO A 125 3.86 4.55 8.47
N ARG A 126 3.44 4.72 7.21
CA ARG A 126 3.53 3.66 6.19
C ARG A 126 4.98 3.32 5.84
N THR A 127 5.85 4.31 5.69
CA THR A 127 7.26 4.07 5.43
C THR A 127 7.92 3.41 6.64
N ILE A 128 7.63 3.89 7.86
CA ILE A 128 8.09 3.30 9.12
C ILE A 128 7.71 1.82 9.19
N TYR A 129 6.43 1.49 8.97
CA TYR A 129 5.94 0.12 8.94
C TYR A 129 6.76 -0.79 8.01
N HIS A 130 7.06 -0.32 6.80
CA HIS A 130 7.85 -1.11 5.86
C HIS A 130 9.32 -1.22 6.28
N VAL A 131 9.92 -0.15 6.80
CA VAL A 131 11.31 -0.15 7.26
C VAL A 131 11.48 -1.10 8.45
N LEU A 132 10.64 -0.98 9.47
CA LEU A 132 10.63 -1.86 10.65
C LEU A 132 10.47 -3.32 10.25
N ARG A 133 9.56 -3.64 9.32
CA ARG A 133 9.35 -5.02 8.88
C ARG A 133 10.57 -5.63 8.19
N PHE A 134 11.39 -4.82 7.50
CA PHE A 134 12.64 -5.33 6.93
C PHE A 134 13.76 -5.45 7.96
N ALA A 135 13.82 -4.53 8.93
CA ALA A 135 14.73 -4.65 10.07
C ALA A 135 14.43 -5.91 10.89
N ASP A 136 13.16 -6.12 11.23
CA ASP A 136 12.69 -7.28 11.97
C ASP A 136 13.01 -8.59 11.23
N ARG A 137 12.74 -8.68 9.93
CA ARG A 137 13.12 -9.85 9.12
C ARG A 137 14.63 -10.11 9.07
N PHE A 138 15.44 -9.06 9.10
CA PHE A 138 16.89 -9.21 9.14
C PHE A 138 17.32 -9.79 10.50
N LEU A 139 16.79 -9.25 11.60
CA LEU A 139 17.06 -9.74 12.95
C LEU A 139 16.62 -11.20 13.10
N ASP A 140 15.45 -11.55 12.55
CA ASP A 140 14.95 -12.93 12.49
C ASP A 140 15.93 -13.86 11.77
N HIS A 141 16.39 -13.45 10.60
CA HIS A 141 17.30 -14.26 9.80
C HIS A 141 18.66 -14.46 10.46
N ARG A 142 19.17 -13.45 11.16
CA ARG A 142 20.51 -13.48 11.75
C ARG A 142 20.54 -14.09 13.15
N PHE A 143 19.53 -13.84 13.97
CA PHE A 143 19.53 -14.20 15.38
C PHE A 143 18.42 -15.20 15.74
N GLY A 144 17.31 -15.23 14.99
CA GLY A 144 16.14 -16.04 15.33
C GLY A 144 15.62 -15.66 16.73
N ASP A 145 15.59 -16.66 17.61
CA ASP A 145 15.19 -16.51 19.03
C ASP A 145 16.38 -16.28 19.99
N ASN A 146 17.60 -16.13 19.45
CA ASN A 146 18.79 -15.87 20.25
C ASN A 146 18.93 -14.38 20.63
N MET A 147 19.71 -14.12 21.69
CA MET A 147 20.10 -12.75 22.10
C MET A 147 20.81 -11.99 20.97
N LEU A 148 20.66 -10.67 20.96
CA LEU A 148 21.23 -9.83 19.91
C LEU A 148 22.72 -9.53 20.19
N ASP A 149 23.60 -10.10 19.37
CA ASP A 149 25.02 -9.72 19.35
C ASP A 149 25.27 -8.78 18.16
N LEU A 150 24.81 -7.53 18.31
CA LEU A 150 24.94 -6.49 17.28
C LEU A 150 26.41 -6.10 17.00
N PRO A 151 27.31 -6.00 18.01
CA PRO A 151 28.71 -5.67 17.76
C PRO A 151 29.48 -6.70 16.92
N ALA A 152 29.12 -7.99 17.02
CA ALA A 152 29.71 -9.06 16.21
C ALA A 152 29.18 -9.14 14.78
N MET A 153 28.17 -8.33 14.43
CA MET A 153 27.65 -8.29 13.07
C MET A 153 28.71 -7.81 12.09
N ASN A 154 28.76 -8.47 10.93
CA ASN A 154 29.74 -8.18 9.89
C ASN A 154 29.08 -8.18 8.49
N ILE A 155 29.91 -7.91 7.49
CA ILE A 155 29.47 -7.78 6.09
C ILE A 155 28.80 -9.06 5.57
N ARG A 156 29.25 -10.24 6.02
CA ARG A 156 28.70 -11.53 5.56
C ARG A 156 27.25 -11.70 5.98
N ASP A 157 26.86 -11.18 7.14
CA ASP A 157 25.47 -11.23 7.61
C ASP A 157 24.53 -10.45 6.68
N VAL A 158 24.99 -9.28 6.20
CA VAL A 158 24.24 -8.45 5.25
C VAL A 158 24.09 -9.17 3.90
N VAL A 159 25.19 -9.75 3.40
CA VAL A 159 25.19 -10.49 2.13
C VAL A 159 24.28 -11.72 2.22
N ALA A 160 24.41 -12.53 3.28
CA ALA A 160 23.59 -13.71 3.50
C ALA A 160 22.09 -13.37 3.54
N PHE A 161 21.71 -12.28 4.22
CA PHE A 161 20.31 -11.86 4.21
C PHE A 161 19.83 -11.40 2.82
N MET A 162 20.67 -10.67 2.08
CA MET A 162 20.33 -10.25 0.72
C MET A 162 20.15 -11.46 -0.21
N GLU A 163 21.01 -12.47 -0.11
CA GLU A 163 20.87 -13.74 -0.83
C GLU A 163 19.58 -14.48 -0.44
N HIS A 164 19.26 -14.55 0.86
CA HIS A 164 18.00 -15.10 1.35
C HIS A 164 16.77 -14.39 0.75
N LEU A 165 16.82 -13.06 0.62
CA LEU A 165 15.74 -12.29 -0.01
C LEU A 165 15.63 -12.55 -1.51
N LEU A 166 16.74 -12.80 -2.19
CA LEU A 166 16.79 -13.07 -3.64
C LEU A 166 16.40 -14.52 -3.98
N ALA A 167 16.70 -15.48 -3.12
CA ALA A 167 16.37 -16.90 -3.29
C ALA A 167 14.86 -17.20 -3.20
N ARG A 168 14.03 -16.19 -2.90
CA ARG A 168 12.57 -16.34 -2.83
C ARG A 168 11.99 -16.63 -4.22
N LYS A 169 11.01 -17.55 -4.28
CA LYS A 169 10.24 -17.90 -5.51
C LYS A 169 9.72 -16.68 -6.28
N HIS A 170 9.38 -15.61 -5.56
CA HIS A 170 9.09 -14.30 -6.13
C HIS A 170 10.01 -13.26 -5.49
N PRO A 171 11.15 -12.92 -6.13
CA PRO A 171 12.08 -11.95 -5.60
C PRO A 171 11.44 -10.57 -5.55
N PHE A 172 11.85 -9.75 -4.57
CA PHE A 172 11.44 -8.35 -4.49
C PHE A 172 11.93 -7.62 -5.75
N ARG A 173 11.01 -7.15 -6.59
CA ARG A 173 11.31 -6.56 -7.91
C ARG A 173 11.86 -5.14 -7.85
N ASP A 174 12.11 -4.58 -6.67
CA ASP A 174 12.44 -3.18 -6.50
C ASP A 174 13.58 -2.94 -5.50
N LYS A 175 13.99 -1.68 -5.43
CA LYS A 175 15.05 -1.17 -4.53
C LYS A 175 14.64 -1.12 -3.05
N THR A 176 13.45 -1.60 -2.71
CA THR A 176 12.83 -1.39 -1.40
C THR A 176 13.61 -2.07 -0.29
N PRO A 177 14.04 -3.36 -0.40
CA PRO A 177 14.82 -4.00 0.64
C PRO A 177 16.13 -3.25 0.93
N ALA A 178 16.90 -2.94 -0.12
CA ALA A 178 18.18 -2.25 0.02
C ALA A 178 18.04 -0.83 0.61
N THR A 179 16.92 -0.14 0.36
CA THR A 179 16.68 1.19 0.93
C THR A 179 16.36 1.11 2.43
N HIS A 180 15.50 0.16 2.82
CA HIS A 180 15.10 0.01 4.22
C HIS A 180 16.24 -0.54 5.08
N LEU A 181 16.99 -1.53 4.58
CA LEU A 181 18.14 -2.10 5.27
C LEU A 181 19.24 -1.06 5.49
N ARG A 182 19.54 -0.21 4.49
CA ARG A 182 20.47 0.91 4.70
C ARG A 182 20.02 1.83 5.83
N SER A 183 18.73 2.17 5.90
CA SER A 183 18.20 3.02 6.97
C SER A 183 18.38 2.38 8.34
N PHE A 184 18.21 1.06 8.45
CA PHE A 184 18.38 0.33 9.69
C PHE A 184 19.85 0.25 10.11
N PHE A 185 20.76 -0.15 9.21
CA PHE A 185 22.18 -0.23 9.54
C PHE A 185 22.81 1.15 9.81
N GLN A 186 22.32 2.21 9.17
CA GLN A 186 22.70 3.58 9.51
C GLN A 186 22.30 3.93 10.93
N TYR A 187 21.10 3.53 11.37
CA TYR A 187 20.64 3.73 12.74
C TYR A 187 21.49 2.95 13.74
N LEU A 188 21.72 1.65 13.52
CA LEU A 188 22.55 0.83 14.42
C LEU A 188 23.94 1.44 14.62
N PHE A 189 24.58 1.86 13.54
CA PHE A 189 25.89 2.51 13.60
C PHE A 189 25.84 3.87 14.30
N ALA A 190 24.83 4.69 14.00
CA ALA A 190 24.68 6.01 14.63
C ALA A 190 24.40 5.93 16.14
N GLN A 191 23.82 4.83 16.62
CA GLN A 191 23.62 4.55 18.06
C GLN A 191 24.82 3.83 18.71
N GLY A 192 25.90 3.55 17.96
CA GLY A 192 27.05 2.81 18.47
C GLY A 192 26.81 1.32 18.73
N LEU A 193 25.70 0.76 18.25
CA LEU A 193 25.32 -0.65 18.47
C LEU A 193 26.11 -1.62 17.59
N THR A 194 26.62 -1.14 16.45
CA THR A 194 27.50 -1.91 15.56
C THR A 194 28.86 -1.22 15.45
N THR A 195 29.94 -2.00 15.44
CA THR A 195 31.33 -1.49 15.35
C THR A 195 31.64 -0.84 14.01
N THR A 196 30.95 -1.26 12.93
CA THR A 196 31.15 -0.75 11.58
C THR A 196 29.83 -0.34 10.93
N ASN A 197 29.90 0.59 9.98
CA ASN A 197 28.72 1.04 9.24
C ASN A 197 28.34 0.04 8.14
N LEU A 198 27.54 -0.97 8.51
CA LEU A 198 27.08 -2.03 7.60
C LEU A 198 26.17 -1.54 6.47
N SER A 199 25.67 -0.29 6.52
CA SER A 199 24.84 0.26 5.44
C SER A 199 25.59 0.38 4.11
N LEU A 200 26.91 0.51 4.16
CA LEU A 200 27.78 0.59 2.99
C LEU A 200 27.88 -0.75 2.25
N SER A 201 27.68 -1.85 2.98
CA SER A 201 27.73 -3.22 2.47
C SER A 201 26.45 -3.66 1.76
N VAL A 202 25.37 -2.88 1.86
CA VAL A 202 24.11 -3.21 1.19
C VAL A 202 24.27 -2.97 -0.32
N PRO A 203 24.05 -3.98 -1.18
CA PRO A 203 24.23 -3.86 -2.63
C PRO A 203 23.35 -2.75 -3.22
N ARG A 204 23.88 -2.05 -4.22
CA ARG A 204 23.06 -1.15 -5.05
C ARG A 204 22.33 -2.00 -6.08
N THR A 205 21.01 -1.92 -6.11
CA THR A 205 20.23 -2.57 -7.17
C THR A 205 20.55 -1.90 -8.50
N HIS A 206 21.15 -2.64 -9.43
CA HIS A 206 21.39 -2.14 -10.78
C HIS A 206 20.05 -1.76 -11.42
N LYS A 207 19.95 -0.51 -11.87
CA LYS A 207 18.77 -0.02 -12.60
C LYS A 207 19.29 0.70 -13.83
N PRO A 208 19.23 0.11 -15.03
CA PRO A 208 19.66 0.80 -16.24
C PRO A 208 18.76 2.02 -16.41
N TRP A 209 19.35 3.20 -16.27
CA TRP A 209 18.60 4.45 -16.27
C TRP A 209 18.02 4.67 -17.67
N GLY A 210 16.70 4.84 -17.75
CA GLY A 210 16.03 5.09 -19.02
C GLY A 210 15.88 3.88 -19.96
N ALA A 211 16.00 2.64 -19.47
CA ALA A 211 15.83 1.44 -20.32
C ALA A 211 14.41 1.22 -20.88
N ARG A 212 13.40 1.96 -20.40
CA ARG A 212 12.00 1.83 -20.83
C ARG A 212 11.35 3.21 -20.93
N LEU A 213 10.54 3.39 -21.97
CA LEU A 213 9.67 4.55 -22.10
C LEU A 213 8.58 4.53 -21.02
N PRO A 214 8.13 5.71 -20.53
CA PRO A 214 6.95 5.80 -19.70
C PRO A 214 5.74 5.15 -20.39
N ARG A 215 5.09 4.23 -19.70
CA ARG A 215 3.86 3.61 -20.18
C ARG A 215 2.71 4.61 -20.05
N HIS A 216 2.05 4.88 -21.15
CA HIS A 216 0.94 5.82 -21.25
C HIS A 216 -0.19 5.21 -22.07
N LEU A 217 -1.36 5.82 -21.96
CA LEU A 217 -2.52 5.65 -22.83
C LEU A 217 -2.56 6.81 -23.82
N SER A 218 -3.08 6.57 -25.02
CA SER A 218 -3.49 7.62 -25.94
C SER A 218 -4.65 8.45 -25.36
N PRO A 219 -4.89 9.68 -25.84
CA PRO A 219 -6.03 10.49 -25.41
C PRO A 219 -7.37 9.75 -25.53
N ASP A 220 -7.62 9.07 -26.65
CA ASP A 220 -8.86 8.32 -26.88
C ASP A 220 -9.02 7.15 -25.91
N GLU A 221 -7.94 6.44 -25.59
CA GLU A 221 -7.96 5.38 -24.57
C GLU A 221 -8.24 5.93 -23.16
N VAL A 222 -7.73 7.12 -22.82
CA VAL A 222 -8.04 7.78 -21.55
C VAL A 222 -9.53 8.09 -21.48
N GLU A 223 -10.10 8.70 -22.52
CA GLU A 223 -11.53 9.02 -22.56
C GLU A 223 -12.41 7.75 -22.53
N ALA A 224 -12.02 6.69 -23.24
CA ALA A 224 -12.73 5.41 -23.19
C ALA A 224 -12.73 4.80 -21.78
N VAL A 225 -11.59 4.82 -21.09
CA VAL A 225 -11.48 4.36 -19.69
C VAL A 225 -12.39 5.20 -18.79
N LEU A 226 -12.33 6.52 -18.90
CA LEU A 226 -13.16 7.44 -18.10
C LEU A 226 -14.66 7.22 -18.34
N ALA A 227 -15.08 7.08 -19.61
CA ALA A 227 -16.46 6.83 -19.98
C ALA A 227 -16.99 5.49 -19.41
N SER A 228 -16.19 4.42 -19.48
CA SER A 228 -16.56 3.10 -18.96
C SER A 228 -16.82 3.09 -17.45
N VAL A 229 -16.07 3.90 -16.71
CA VAL A 229 -16.22 4.02 -15.25
C VAL A 229 -17.46 4.83 -14.90
N ARG A 230 -17.72 5.91 -15.65
CA ARG A 230 -18.87 6.80 -15.43
C ARG A 230 -20.21 6.07 -15.48
N VAL A 231 -20.36 5.08 -16.36
CA VAL A 231 -21.60 4.31 -16.55
C VAL A 231 -21.80 3.19 -15.52
N ASN A 232 -20.88 3.01 -14.57
CA ASN A 232 -21.01 1.95 -13.56
C ASN A 232 -22.12 2.28 -12.54
N PRO A 233 -23.19 1.47 -12.44
CA PRO A 233 -24.37 1.83 -11.64
C PRO A 233 -24.16 1.76 -10.12
N ARG A 234 -23.02 1.21 -9.64
CA ARG A 234 -22.79 0.97 -8.20
C ARG A 234 -21.92 2.02 -7.52
N ARG A 235 -21.05 2.68 -8.28
CA ARG A 235 -19.96 3.55 -7.78
C ARG A 235 -19.35 4.41 -8.89
N GLY A 236 -20.10 4.63 -9.96
CA GLY A 236 -19.62 5.25 -11.18
C GLY A 236 -19.21 6.69 -10.98
N ALA A 237 -20.02 7.48 -10.25
CA ALA A 237 -19.72 8.88 -10.00
C ALA A 237 -18.45 9.02 -9.15
N ARG A 238 -18.30 8.21 -8.09
CA ARG A 238 -17.10 8.21 -7.25
C ARG A 238 -15.85 7.86 -8.05
N ASP A 239 -15.88 6.70 -8.71
CA ASP A 239 -14.71 6.17 -9.39
C ASP A 239 -14.32 7.08 -10.57
N TYR A 240 -15.30 7.66 -11.26
CA TYR A 240 -15.09 8.64 -12.32
C TYR A 240 -14.42 9.90 -11.79
N ALA A 241 -14.92 10.51 -10.71
CA ALA A 241 -14.30 11.69 -10.10
C ALA A 241 -12.87 11.43 -9.64
N MET A 242 -12.59 10.26 -9.07
CA MET A 242 -11.25 9.85 -8.67
C MET A 242 -10.29 9.75 -9.87
N LEU A 243 -10.74 9.18 -11.00
CA LEU A 243 -9.92 9.10 -12.21
C LEU A 243 -9.78 10.45 -12.93
N MET A 244 -10.80 11.32 -12.91
CA MET A 244 -10.75 12.67 -13.48
C MET A 244 -9.65 13.50 -12.82
N LEU A 245 -9.56 13.50 -11.49
CA LEU A 245 -8.47 14.12 -10.74
C LEU A 245 -7.09 13.63 -11.19
N MET A 246 -6.97 12.34 -11.51
CA MET A 246 -5.69 11.77 -11.95
C MET A 246 -5.37 12.07 -13.41
N ALA A 247 -6.37 12.02 -14.28
CA ALA A 247 -6.22 12.20 -15.72
C ALA A 247 -6.01 13.67 -16.10
N ARG A 248 -6.72 14.60 -15.44
CA ARG A 248 -6.69 16.04 -15.75
C ARG A 248 -5.66 16.81 -14.94
N LEU A 249 -5.52 16.51 -13.65
CA LEU A 249 -4.58 17.22 -12.74
C LEU A 249 -3.32 16.41 -12.40
N GLY A 250 -3.19 15.19 -12.94
CA GLY A 250 -2.01 14.36 -12.72
C GLY A 250 -1.83 13.91 -11.27
N LEU A 251 -2.86 13.94 -10.42
CA LEU A 251 -2.73 13.60 -9.01
C LEU A 251 -2.26 12.15 -8.80
N ARG A 252 -1.50 11.91 -7.74
CA ARG A 252 -1.12 10.53 -7.35
C ARG A 252 -2.30 9.88 -6.64
N ALA A 253 -2.45 8.57 -6.80
CA ALA A 253 -3.53 7.82 -6.16
C ALA A 253 -3.63 8.02 -4.63
N PRO A 254 -2.53 8.06 -3.85
CA PRO A 254 -2.58 8.40 -2.42
C PRO A 254 -3.06 9.82 -2.13
N GLU A 255 -2.79 10.79 -3.02
CA GLU A 255 -3.24 12.18 -2.87
C GLU A 255 -4.76 12.26 -3.07
N VAL A 256 -5.28 11.54 -4.07
CA VAL A 256 -6.73 11.46 -4.36
C VAL A 256 -7.49 10.84 -3.19
N ILE A 257 -7.08 9.66 -2.69
CA ILE A 257 -7.82 8.97 -1.63
C ILE A 257 -7.73 9.66 -0.25
N ALA A 258 -6.72 10.50 -0.03
CA ALA A 258 -6.50 11.21 1.23
C ALA A 258 -7.16 12.60 1.26
N MET A 259 -7.72 13.04 0.14
CA MET A 259 -8.35 14.35 -0.01
C MET A 259 -9.52 14.51 0.96
N GLN A 260 -9.62 15.68 1.58
CA GLN A 260 -10.71 16.06 2.48
C GLN A 260 -11.71 16.99 1.76
N LEU A 261 -12.92 17.08 2.28
CA LEU A 261 -13.93 18.04 1.81
C LEU A 261 -13.43 19.49 1.92
N ASP A 262 -12.67 19.81 2.97
CA ASP A 262 -12.07 21.13 3.19
C ASP A 262 -10.93 21.47 2.24
N ASP A 263 -10.41 20.48 1.51
CA ASP A 263 -9.36 20.73 0.54
C ASP A 263 -9.93 21.38 -0.74
N VAL A 264 -11.25 21.44 -0.90
CA VAL A 264 -11.91 22.04 -2.08
C VAL A 264 -12.44 23.43 -1.75
N ASP A 265 -11.84 24.46 -2.34
CA ASP A 265 -12.35 25.83 -2.31
C ASP A 265 -13.19 26.10 -3.56
N TRP A 266 -14.50 25.90 -3.44
CA TRP A 266 -15.45 26.11 -4.54
C TRP A 266 -15.56 27.57 -4.99
N ARG A 267 -15.28 28.53 -4.11
CA ARG A 267 -15.38 29.96 -4.46
C ARG A 267 -14.16 30.40 -5.25
N ALA A 268 -12.97 29.95 -4.85
CA ALA A 268 -11.74 30.21 -5.58
C ALA A 268 -11.58 29.30 -6.81
N GLY A 269 -12.32 28.19 -6.88
CA GLY A 269 -12.13 27.18 -7.92
C GLY A 269 -10.79 26.46 -7.76
N GLU A 270 -10.34 26.25 -6.52
CA GLU A 270 -9.03 25.70 -6.21
C GLU A 270 -9.11 24.43 -5.35
N LEU A 271 -8.13 23.56 -5.55
CA LEU A 271 -7.96 22.32 -4.82
C LEU A 271 -6.61 22.30 -4.10
N LEU A 272 -6.65 22.11 -2.78
CA LEU A 272 -5.48 21.88 -1.94
C LEU A 272 -5.02 20.42 -2.06
N VAL A 273 -3.86 20.20 -2.66
CA VAL A 273 -3.27 18.86 -2.78
C VAL A 273 -2.19 18.65 -1.74
N ARG A 274 -2.38 17.64 -0.89
CA ARG A 274 -1.43 17.23 0.14
C ARG A 274 -0.47 16.19 -0.39
N GLY A 275 0.72 16.64 -0.76
CA GLY A 275 1.79 15.85 -1.35
C GLY A 275 2.73 15.17 -0.34
N LYS A 276 3.68 14.41 -0.88
CA LYS A 276 4.71 13.73 -0.07
C LYS A 276 5.58 14.74 0.68
N GLY A 277 5.77 14.51 1.98
CA GLY A 277 6.68 15.31 2.82
C GLY A 277 6.05 16.58 3.37
N GLN A 278 4.75 16.53 3.72
CA GLN A 278 3.98 17.67 4.27
C GLN A 278 3.96 18.89 3.34
N ARG A 279 3.99 18.67 2.03
CA ARG A 279 3.88 19.74 1.04
C ARG A 279 2.43 19.92 0.63
N HIS A 280 2.04 21.17 0.50
CA HIS A 280 0.71 21.56 0.08
C HIS A 280 0.83 22.43 -1.16
N ASP A 281 0.16 22.03 -2.24
CA ASP A 281 0.09 22.78 -3.48
C ASP A 281 -1.38 23.12 -3.76
N ARG A 282 -1.67 24.30 -4.31
CA ARG A 282 -3.01 24.66 -4.78
C ARG A 282 -3.06 24.52 -6.30
N LEU A 283 -4.07 23.83 -6.81
CA LEU A 283 -4.30 23.67 -8.23
C LEU A 283 -5.68 24.21 -8.60
N PRO A 284 -5.83 24.85 -9.76
CA PRO A 284 -7.15 25.20 -10.26
C PRO A 284 -7.96 23.92 -10.51
N ILE A 285 -9.28 23.99 -10.34
CA ILE A 285 -10.22 22.91 -10.61
C ILE A 285 -10.80 23.14 -12.01
N PRO A 286 -10.44 22.33 -13.02
CA PRO A 286 -11.08 22.36 -14.31
C PRO A 286 -12.59 22.11 -14.18
N PRO A 287 -13.46 22.75 -14.99
CA PRO A 287 -14.91 22.61 -14.87
C PRO A 287 -15.39 21.16 -14.90
N ASP A 288 -14.84 20.33 -15.79
CA ASP A 288 -15.17 18.90 -15.93
C ASP A 288 -14.79 18.09 -14.67
N VAL A 289 -13.67 18.42 -14.03
CA VAL A 289 -13.25 17.82 -12.74
C VAL A 289 -14.19 18.25 -11.63
N GLY A 290 -14.55 19.53 -11.57
CA GLY A 290 -15.49 20.08 -10.58
C GLY A 290 -16.86 19.41 -10.68
N GLU A 291 -17.41 19.32 -11.89
CA GLU A 291 -18.67 18.62 -12.19
C GLU A 291 -18.62 17.15 -11.76
N ALA A 292 -17.52 16.44 -12.03
CA ALA A 292 -17.37 15.06 -11.62
C ALA A 292 -17.40 14.91 -10.08
N ILE A 293 -16.71 15.79 -9.36
CA ILE A 293 -16.72 15.80 -7.88
C ILE A 293 -18.13 16.11 -7.36
N ILE A 294 -18.80 17.14 -7.90
CA ILE A 294 -20.17 17.51 -7.52
C ILE A 294 -21.13 16.35 -7.75
N GLY A 295 -21.05 15.70 -8.91
CA GLY A 295 -21.86 14.52 -9.24
C GLY A 295 -21.71 13.41 -8.21
N TYR A 296 -20.48 13.10 -7.81
CA TYR A 296 -20.23 12.14 -6.72
C TYR A 296 -20.84 12.59 -5.38
N LEU A 297 -20.60 13.83 -4.99
CA LEU A 297 -21.07 14.39 -3.71
C LEU A 297 -22.60 14.35 -3.59
N GLN A 298 -23.31 14.64 -4.69
CA GLN A 298 -24.77 14.70 -4.71
C GLN A 298 -25.44 13.32 -4.86
N GLN A 299 -24.82 12.41 -5.64
CA GLN A 299 -25.49 11.17 -6.06
C GLN A 299 -25.11 9.94 -5.23
N GLU A 300 -23.87 9.84 -4.75
CA GLU A 300 -23.35 8.59 -4.16
C GLU A 300 -22.75 8.76 -2.77
N ARG A 301 -22.30 9.96 -2.39
CA ARG A 301 -21.59 10.15 -1.12
C ARG A 301 -22.56 10.23 0.06
N THR A 302 -22.76 9.11 0.76
CA THR A 302 -23.69 9.01 1.89
C THR A 302 -23.07 9.20 3.28
N SER A 303 -21.73 9.24 3.41
CA SER A 303 -21.07 9.23 4.73
C SER A 303 -21.13 10.60 5.42
N THR A 304 -21.74 10.68 6.60
CA THR A 304 -21.77 11.92 7.42
C THR A 304 -20.71 11.94 8.51
N THR A 305 -20.03 10.81 8.76
CA THR A 305 -19.13 10.64 9.91
C THR A 305 -17.66 10.97 9.62
N THR A 306 -17.30 11.14 8.35
CA THR A 306 -15.92 11.49 7.94
C THR A 306 -15.90 12.65 6.97
N ARG A 307 -14.87 13.49 7.11
CA ARG A 307 -14.59 14.61 6.21
C ARG A 307 -13.76 14.22 4.99
N THR A 308 -13.33 12.96 4.89
CA THR A 308 -12.63 12.49 3.69
C THR A 308 -13.57 12.57 2.49
N LEU A 309 -13.08 13.13 1.39
CA LEU A 309 -13.86 13.37 0.18
C LEU A 309 -14.39 12.04 -0.36
N PHE A 310 -13.50 11.10 -0.67
CA PHE A 310 -13.86 9.79 -1.20
C PHE A 310 -13.94 8.71 -0.13
N VAL A 311 -15.07 8.00 -0.08
CA VAL A 311 -15.31 6.91 0.88
C VAL A 311 -15.62 5.57 0.20
N THR A 312 -15.44 4.47 0.95
CA THR A 312 -15.83 3.14 0.49
C THR A 312 -17.32 3.09 0.16
N HIS A 313 -17.70 2.38 -0.91
CA HIS A 313 -19.12 2.24 -1.31
C HIS A 313 -19.88 1.27 -0.41
N ARG A 314 -19.17 0.32 0.22
CA ARG A 314 -19.76 -0.63 1.17
C ARG A 314 -19.76 -0.02 2.56
N ALA A 315 -20.91 -0.08 3.21
CA ALA A 315 -21.05 0.24 4.62
C ALA A 315 -20.14 -0.65 5.50
N PRO A 316 -19.50 -0.08 6.53
CA PRO A 316 -19.49 1.34 6.87
C PRO A 316 -18.70 2.16 5.84
N ASN A 317 -19.27 3.27 5.37
CA ASN A 317 -18.64 4.15 4.39
C ASN A 317 -17.50 4.94 5.05
N ARG A 318 -16.28 4.43 4.90
CA ARG A 318 -15.07 4.91 5.59
C ARG A 318 -14.00 5.35 4.59
N PRO A 319 -12.97 6.08 5.04
CA PRO A 319 -11.79 6.34 4.22
C PRO A 319 -11.15 5.05 3.71
N PHE A 320 -10.54 5.10 2.53
CA PHE A 320 -9.83 3.95 1.99
C PHE A 320 -8.58 3.65 2.80
N LYS A 321 -8.32 2.36 3.05
CA LYS A 321 -7.11 1.90 3.75
C LYS A 321 -5.84 2.21 2.96
N ASP A 322 -5.92 2.06 1.64
CA ASP A 322 -4.82 2.30 0.72
C ASP A 322 -5.34 2.64 -0.68
N SER A 323 -4.42 3.10 -1.52
CA SER A 323 -4.71 3.55 -2.89
C SER A 323 -4.86 2.39 -3.88
N GLN A 324 -4.92 1.13 -3.43
CA GLN A 324 -5.10 -0.02 -4.31
C GLN A 324 -6.47 0.00 -4.97
N VAL A 325 -7.47 0.63 -4.34
CA VAL A 325 -8.80 0.81 -4.93
C VAL A 325 -8.73 1.42 -6.34
N ILE A 326 -7.85 2.40 -6.58
CA ILE A 326 -7.70 3.02 -7.89
C ILE A 326 -7.12 2.03 -8.92
N ASN A 327 -6.19 1.17 -8.51
CA ASN A 327 -5.66 0.13 -9.38
C ASN A 327 -6.74 -0.89 -9.74
N ASP A 328 -7.63 -1.21 -8.79
CA ASP A 328 -8.74 -2.13 -9.01
C ASP A 328 -9.79 -1.51 -9.96
N ILE A 329 -10.10 -0.22 -9.80
CA ILE A 329 -10.96 0.56 -10.73
C ILE A 329 -10.38 0.52 -12.14
N LEU A 330 -9.10 0.85 -12.31
CA LEU A 330 -8.44 0.83 -13.62
C LEU A 330 -8.44 -0.57 -14.24
N LYS A 331 -8.21 -1.62 -13.44
CA LYS A 331 -8.23 -3.00 -13.91
C LYS A 331 -9.61 -3.38 -14.47
N GLU A 332 -10.68 -3.01 -13.76
CA GLU A 332 -12.05 -3.23 -14.22
C GLU A 332 -12.35 -2.43 -15.48
N ALA A 333 -11.93 -1.17 -15.56
CA ALA A 333 -12.13 -0.31 -16.73
C ALA A 333 -11.41 -0.86 -17.97
N PHE A 334 -10.16 -1.33 -17.83
CA PHE A 334 -9.43 -1.98 -18.93
C PHE A 334 -10.12 -3.27 -19.40
N ALA A 335 -10.65 -4.07 -18.46
CA ALA A 335 -11.41 -5.27 -18.80
C ALA A 335 -12.71 -4.94 -19.54
N ALA A 336 -13.41 -3.86 -19.16
CA ALA A 336 -14.66 -3.45 -19.78
C ALA A 336 -14.48 -2.82 -21.17
N THR A 337 -13.42 -2.04 -21.36
CA THR A 337 -13.13 -1.33 -22.63
C THR A 337 -12.37 -2.18 -23.64
N GLY A 338 -11.71 -3.26 -23.20
CA GLY A 338 -10.79 -4.02 -24.03
C GLY A 338 -9.47 -3.30 -24.32
N VAL A 339 -9.28 -2.08 -23.78
CA VAL A 339 -8.02 -1.34 -23.86
C VAL A 339 -6.94 -2.19 -23.22
N LYS A 340 -5.98 -2.64 -24.02
CA LYS A 340 -4.88 -3.48 -23.54
C LYS A 340 -3.82 -2.57 -22.95
N PRO A 341 -3.66 -2.56 -21.61
CA PRO A 341 -2.57 -1.79 -21.03
C PRO A 341 -1.23 -2.23 -21.63
N PRO A 342 -0.22 -1.33 -21.75
CA PRO A 342 1.08 -1.65 -22.34
C PRO A 342 1.84 -2.80 -21.64
N THR A 343 1.39 -3.21 -20.45
CA THR A 343 1.84 -4.40 -19.72
C THR A 343 0.67 -5.00 -18.91
N PRO A 344 0.70 -6.30 -18.54
CA PRO A 344 -0.38 -6.97 -17.79
C PRO A 344 -0.76 -6.32 -16.44
N TYR A 345 0.14 -5.51 -15.87
CA TYR A 345 -0.13 -4.74 -14.67
C TYR A 345 0.13 -3.26 -14.94
N VAL A 346 -0.95 -2.48 -14.95
CA VAL A 346 -0.88 -1.03 -15.02
C VAL A 346 -1.36 -0.46 -13.69
N GLY A 347 -0.41 0.14 -12.97
CA GLY A 347 -0.71 0.88 -11.76
C GLY A 347 -1.22 2.28 -12.08
N SER A 348 -1.80 2.90 -11.07
CA SER A 348 -2.40 4.25 -11.08
C SER A 348 -1.54 5.35 -11.69
N HIS A 349 -0.21 5.19 -11.76
CA HIS A 349 0.66 6.14 -12.43
C HIS A 349 0.43 6.27 -13.95
N VAL A 350 -0.31 5.36 -14.59
CA VAL A 350 -0.54 5.43 -16.04
C VAL A 350 -1.24 6.71 -16.47
N LEU A 351 -2.31 7.14 -15.79
CA LEU A 351 -3.06 8.34 -16.17
C LEU A 351 -2.18 9.59 -16.06
N ARG A 352 -1.35 9.63 -15.02
CA ARG A 352 -0.36 10.69 -14.82
C ARG A 352 0.73 10.68 -15.90
N HIS A 353 1.19 9.49 -16.32
CA HIS A 353 2.12 9.38 -17.45
C HIS A 353 1.45 9.76 -18.77
N SER A 354 0.18 9.40 -18.99
CA SER A 354 -0.61 9.83 -20.15
C SER A 354 -0.73 11.34 -20.23
N LEU A 355 -1.07 12.01 -19.13
CA LEU A 355 -1.15 13.46 -19.08
C LEU A 355 0.18 14.11 -19.49
N ALA A 356 1.28 13.73 -18.84
CA ALA A 356 2.59 14.28 -19.19
C ALA A 356 3.04 13.94 -20.61
N THR A 357 2.73 12.74 -21.11
CA THR A 357 3.05 12.37 -22.49
C THR A 357 2.27 13.21 -23.47
N ASN A 358 0.99 13.45 -23.20
CA ASN A 358 0.16 14.33 -24.02
C ASN A 358 0.70 15.76 -24.02
N MET A 359 1.08 16.28 -22.85
CA MET A 359 1.70 17.61 -22.74
C MET A 359 2.98 17.72 -23.57
N VAL A 360 3.88 16.72 -23.50
CA VAL A 360 5.09 16.69 -24.35
C VAL A 360 4.70 16.75 -25.82
N ARG A 361 3.74 15.93 -26.26
CA ARG A 361 3.28 15.90 -27.66
C ARG A 361 2.60 17.19 -28.09
N SER A 362 2.02 17.94 -27.16
CA SER A 362 1.45 19.26 -27.40
C SER A 362 2.48 20.39 -27.31
N GLY A 363 3.77 20.08 -27.16
CA GLY A 363 4.87 21.04 -27.16
C GLY A 363 5.17 21.69 -25.80
N ALA A 364 4.61 21.18 -24.70
CA ALA A 364 4.93 21.69 -23.37
C ALA A 364 6.39 21.36 -22.99
N SER A 365 7.04 22.32 -22.34
CA SER A 365 8.39 22.15 -21.80
C SER A 365 8.41 21.16 -20.63
N LEU A 366 9.59 20.57 -20.39
CA LEU A 366 9.80 19.69 -19.22
C LEU A 366 9.67 20.45 -17.89
N GLU A 367 9.77 21.78 -17.90
CA GLU A 367 9.58 22.62 -16.72
C GLU A 367 8.09 22.73 -16.38
N GLU A 368 7.25 23.07 -17.36
CA GLU A 368 5.79 23.12 -17.21
C GLU A 368 5.22 21.75 -16.78
N ILE A 369 5.72 20.65 -17.36
CA ILE A 369 5.34 19.29 -16.95
C ILE A 369 5.78 19.03 -15.51
N GLY A 370 6.99 19.48 -15.15
CA GLY A 370 7.54 19.35 -13.80
C GLY A 370 6.68 20.06 -12.75
N ASP A 371 6.23 21.27 -13.07
CA ASP A 371 5.40 22.11 -12.21
C ASP A 371 4.00 21.55 -12.07
N LEU A 372 3.32 21.23 -13.19
CA LEU A 372 1.97 20.63 -13.16
C LEU A 372 1.96 19.31 -12.38
N LEU A 373 2.95 18.45 -12.65
CA LEU A 373 3.06 17.18 -11.95
C LEU A 373 3.63 17.33 -10.53
N ARG A 374 4.14 18.49 -10.14
CA ARG A 374 4.73 18.74 -8.82
C ARG A 374 5.89 17.78 -8.56
N HIS A 375 6.83 17.77 -9.50
CA HIS A 375 8.07 17.00 -9.41
C HIS A 375 9.14 17.77 -8.64
N ARG A 376 9.67 17.16 -7.57
CA ARG A 376 10.76 17.76 -6.78
C ARG A 376 12.08 17.83 -7.53
N SER A 377 12.33 16.89 -8.43
CA SER A 377 13.61 16.75 -9.10
C SER A 377 13.39 16.72 -10.61
N ARG A 378 14.15 17.57 -11.31
CA ARG A 378 14.22 17.57 -12.78
C ARG A 378 14.46 16.17 -13.33
N ALA A 379 15.31 15.36 -12.69
CA ALA A 379 15.56 13.97 -13.09
C ALA A 379 14.31 13.08 -13.12
N THR A 380 13.26 13.42 -12.35
CA THR A 380 11.97 12.71 -12.40
C THR A 380 11.17 13.09 -13.65
N THR A 381 11.26 14.34 -14.09
CA THR A 381 10.59 14.81 -15.31
C THR A 381 11.35 14.43 -16.58
N MET A 382 12.68 14.35 -16.52
CA MET A 382 13.55 13.97 -17.65
C MET A 382 13.20 12.60 -18.27
N ILE A 383 12.45 11.75 -17.57
CA ILE A 383 11.97 10.48 -18.14
C ILE A 383 11.06 10.70 -19.36
N TYR A 384 10.40 11.86 -19.45
CA TYR A 384 9.49 12.21 -20.55
C TYR A 384 10.22 12.82 -21.75
N ALA A 385 11.47 13.27 -21.59
CA ALA A 385 12.26 13.80 -22.70
C ALA A 385 12.37 12.79 -23.86
N LYS A 386 12.36 11.50 -23.54
CA LYS A 386 12.40 10.40 -24.52
C LYS A 386 11.13 10.27 -25.38
N LEU A 387 10.05 10.96 -25.00
CA LEU A 387 8.79 10.96 -25.73
C LEU A 387 8.65 12.20 -26.63
N ASP A 388 9.57 13.16 -26.52
CA ASP A 388 9.62 14.35 -27.36
C ASP A 388 10.33 14.01 -28.68
N THR A 389 9.65 13.30 -29.56
CA THR A 389 10.25 12.86 -30.83
C THR A 389 10.64 14.03 -31.73
N ASP A 390 9.89 15.13 -31.68
CA ASP A 390 10.14 16.29 -32.55
C ASP A 390 11.30 17.13 -32.01
N GLY A 391 11.37 17.35 -30.70
CA GLY A 391 12.53 17.96 -30.05
C GLY A 391 13.79 17.11 -30.17
N LEU A 392 13.68 15.78 -30.10
CA LEU A 392 14.81 14.88 -30.36
C LEU A 392 15.25 14.91 -31.83
N ARG A 393 14.32 15.05 -32.77
CA ARG A 393 14.64 15.13 -34.21
C ARG A 393 15.37 16.43 -34.55
N SER A 394 15.05 17.54 -33.89
CA SER A 394 15.68 18.83 -34.17
C SER A 394 17.16 18.91 -33.76
N ILE A 395 17.57 18.08 -32.78
CA ILE A 395 18.96 17.99 -32.31
C ILE A 395 19.70 16.77 -32.87
N ALA A 396 19.02 15.92 -33.63
CA ALA A 396 19.63 14.75 -34.24
C ALA A 396 20.61 15.20 -35.33
N GLN A 397 21.87 14.78 -35.21
CA GLN A 397 22.85 15.00 -36.28
C GLN A 397 22.47 14.19 -37.52
N SER A 398 22.77 14.72 -38.70
CA SER A 398 22.65 13.99 -39.95
C SER A 398 23.35 12.65 -39.82
N TRP A 399 22.69 11.59 -40.27
CA TRP A 399 23.33 10.29 -40.32
C TRP A 399 24.58 10.40 -41.20
N PRO A 400 25.76 9.93 -40.74
CA PRO A 400 26.95 9.92 -41.58
C PRO A 400 26.71 8.93 -42.72
N VAL A 401 26.16 9.42 -43.82
CA VAL A 401 26.29 8.78 -45.13
C VAL A 401 27.76 8.92 -45.49
N ALA A 402 28.43 7.80 -45.77
CA ALA A 402 29.77 7.82 -46.32
C ALA A 402 29.73 8.71 -47.56
N GLU A 403 30.39 9.87 -47.49
CA GLU A 403 30.67 10.66 -48.68
C GLU A 403 31.36 9.71 -49.66
N GLU A 404 30.77 9.54 -50.84
CA GLU A 404 31.42 8.87 -51.95
C GLU A 404 32.82 9.46 -52.08
N ALA A 405 33.82 8.61 -51.87
CA ALA A 405 35.22 8.94 -52.06
C ALA A 405 35.37 9.55 -53.46
N ARG A 406 35.57 10.87 -53.51
CA ARG A 406 35.94 11.60 -54.72
C ARG A 406 37.43 11.51 -54.97
#